data_AF-A0A0D2ZXQ6-F1
#
_entry.id   AF-A0A0D2ZXQ6-F1
#
_cell.length_a   1.000
_cell.length_b   1.000
_cell.length_c   1.000
_cell.angle_alpha   90.00
_cell.angle_beta   90.00
_cell.angle_gamma   90.00
#
_symmetry.space_group_name_H-M   'P 1'
#
loop_
_entity.id
_entity.type
_entity.pdbx_description
1 polymer ?
#
loop_
_entity_poly.entity_id
_entity_poly.type
_entity_poly.pdbx_seq_one_letter_code
_entity_poly.pdbx_strand_id
1 'polypeptide(L)'
;MSSSSSDEVDEYLEEMVDEVVDNFIDSVVDGQANNPKKRAYIERNQERGHNQLLTDYFNENPTYPSEMFRRRFRMNKSLFLRIVDRLSTEVPYFQQRKNAHGRFGLSALQKCTAAIRMLAYGQSGDTYDKYLRLGE
;
A
#
# COMPACT_ATOMS: atom_id res chain seq x y z
N MET A 1 -15.21 -47.25 46.90
CA MET A 1 -14.29 -47.34 45.74
C MET A 1 -15.20 -47.56 44.53
N SER A 2 -15.94 -46.54 44.14
CA SER A 2 -15.61 -45.44 43.21
C SER A 2 -15.61 -45.89 41.75
N SER A 3 -16.52 -45.24 41.03
CA SER A 3 -16.93 -45.31 39.63
C SER A 3 -15.78 -45.44 38.62
N SER A 4 -15.94 -46.32 37.63
CA SER A 4 -14.96 -46.52 36.54
C SER A 4 -15.63 -47.15 35.30
N SER A 5 -16.86 -46.76 34.98
CA SER A 5 -17.62 -47.32 33.84
C SER A 5 -18.39 -46.28 33.04
N SER A 6 -18.46 -45.03 33.51
CA SER A 6 -19.11 -43.89 32.84
C SER A 6 -18.16 -43.11 31.93
N ASP A 7 -16.85 -43.26 32.11
CA ASP A 7 -15.88 -42.35 31.49
C ASP A 7 -15.58 -42.72 30.03
N GLU A 8 -15.59 -44.01 29.67
CA GLU A 8 -15.36 -44.46 28.29
C GLU A 8 -16.49 -44.10 27.33
N VAL A 9 -17.73 -44.05 27.82
CA VAL A 9 -18.89 -43.70 26.99
C VAL A 9 -18.98 -42.21 26.75
N ASP A 10 -18.58 -41.39 27.72
CA ASP A 10 -18.52 -39.93 27.56
C ASP A 10 -17.39 -39.55 26.58
N GLU A 11 -16.24 -40.21 26.64
CA GLU A 11 -15.11 -39.97 25.73
C GLU A 11 -15.47 -40.32 24.26
N TYR A 12 -16.18 -41.42 24.03
CA TYR A 12 -16.68 -41.80 22.69
C TYR A 12 -17.74 -40.81 22.16
N LEU A 13 -18.59 -40.28 23.04
CA LEU A 13 -19.59 -39.28 22.65
C LEU A 13 -18.95 -37.93 22.35
N GLU A 14 -17.91 -37.54 23.09
CA GLU A 14 -17.13 -36.33 22.81
C GLU A 14 -16.41 -36.42 21.44
N GLU A 15 -15.78 -37.57 21.13
CA GLU A 15 -15.10 -37.78 19.84
C GLU A 15 -16.07 -37.67 18.64
N MET A 16 -17.27 -38.26 18.77
CA MET A 16 -18.32 -38.15 17.76
C MET A 16 -18.83 -36.70 17.58
N VAL A 17 -18.92 -35.94 18.66
CA VAL A 17 -19.37 -34.54 18.61
C VAL A 17 -18.31 -33.67 17.94
N ASP A 18 -17.03 -33.88 18.26
CA ASP A 18 -15.91 -33.19 17.63
C ASP A 18 -15.86 -33.48 16.12
N GLU A 19 -16.03 -34.74 15.71
CA GLU A 19 -16.07 -35.13 14.30
C GLU A 19 -17.23 -34.43 13.54
N VAL A 20 -18.41 -34.33 14.15
CA VAL A 20 -19.56 -33.64 13.54
C VAL A 20 -19.32 -32.13 13.45
N VAL A 21 -18.70 -31.54 14.46
CA VAL A 21 -18.36 -30.10 14.48
C VAL A 21 -17.30 -29.78 13.44
N ASP A 22 -16.25 -30.59 13.32
CA ASP A 22 -15.18 -30.39 12.34
C ASP A 22 -15.70 -30.51 10.90
N ASN A 23 -16.50 -31.54 10.62
CA ASN A 23 -17.14 -31.70 9.32
C ASN A 23 -18.07 -30.52 8.96
N PHE A 24 -18.76 -29.94 9.95
CA PHE A 24 -19.58 -28.76 9.75
C PHE A 24 -18.72 -27.51 9.47
N ILE A 25 -17.63 -27.32 10.22
CA ILE A 25 -16.69 -26.20 10.01
C ILE A 25 -16.09 -26.29 8.61
N ASP A 26 -15.61 -27.45 8.18
CA ASP A 26 -15.06 -27.64 6.82
C ASP A 26 -16.09 -27.31 5.75
N SER A 27 -17.34 -27.74 5.91
CA SER A 27 -18.42 -27.42 4.95
C SER A 27 -18.74 -25.91 4.86
N VAL A 28 -18.62 -25.19 5.97
CA VAL A 28 -18.86 -23.73 6.04
C VAL A 28 -17.67 -22.96 5.48
N VAL A 29 -16.44 -23.43 5.73
CA VAL A 29 -15.19 -22.83 5.22
C VAL A 29 -15.08 -23.02 3.71
N ASP A 30 -15.40 -24.22 3.20
CA ASP A 30 -15.31 -24.54 1.76
C ASP A 30 -16.50 -23.99 0.95
N GLY A 31 -17.66 -23.75 1.57
CA GLY A 31 -18.83 -23.14 0.93
C GLY A 31 -18.68 -21.63 0.66
N GLN A 32 -17.72 -20.97 1.31
CA GLN A 32 -17.39 -19.58 1.02
C GLN A 32 -16.44 -19.51 -0.17
N ALA A 33 -17.00 -19.54 -1.38
CA ALA A 33 -16.30 -19.10 -2.57
C ALA A 33 -15.66 -17.73 -2.27
N ASN A 34 -14.34 -17.72 -2.08
CA ASN A 34 -13.51 -16.55 -1.87
C ASN A 34 -13.55 -15.72 -3.15
N ASN A 35 -14.67 -15.07 -3.43
CA ASN A 35 -14.76 -14.05 -4.45
C ASN A 35 -14.08 -12.82 -3.83
N PRO A 36 -12.83 -12.48 -4.24
CA PRO A 36 -12.19 -11.31 -3.71
C PRO A 36 -13.09 -10.12 -4.00
N LYS A 37 -13.60 -9.48 -2.94
CA LYS A 37 -14.36 -8.24 -3.08
C LYS A 37 -13.47 -7.27 -3.85
N LYS A 38 -13.84 -6.96 -5.10
CA LYS A 38 -13.13 -5.97 -5.90
C LYS A 38 -13.15 -4.66 -5.10
N ARG A 39 -11.97 -4.16 -4.73
CA ARG A 39 -11.84 -2.86 -4.06
C ARG A 39 -12.52 -1.81 -4.92
N ALA A 40 -13.32 -0.94 -4.29
CA ALA A 40 -13.92 0.18 -4.99
C ALA A 40 -12.81 1.08 -5.54
N TYR A 41 -12.82 1.34 -6.85
CA TYR A 41 -11.91 2.30 -7.46
C TYR A 41 -12.29 3.71 -7.00
N ILE A 42 -11.36 4.38 -6.33
CA ILE A 42 -11.53 5.77 -5.91
C ILE A 42 -10.65 6.64 -6.81
N GLU A 43 -11.27 7.54 -7.57
CA GLU A 43 -10.51 8.50 -8.37
C GLU A 43 -9.84 9.54 -7.45
N ARG A 44 -8.55 9.34 -7.18
CA ARG A 44 -7.78 10.25 -6.32
C ARG A 44 -7.17 11.45 -7.05
N ASN A 45 -7.32 11.53 -8.38
CA ASN A 45 -6.82 12.61 -9.22
C ASN A 45 -5.31 12.84 -9.00
N GLN A 46 -4.53 11.83 -9.40
CA GLN A 46 -3.07 11.73 -9.24
C GLN A 46 -2.32 12.83 -10.00
N GLU A 47 -2.86 13.26 -11.15
CA GLU A 47 -2.31 14.38 -11.94
C GLU A 47 -2.28 15.69 -11.15
N ARG A 48 -3.33 15.98 -10.37
CA ARG A 48 -3.33 17.16 -9.50
C ARG A 48 -2.22 17.10 -8.44
N GLY A 49 -1.92 15.92 -7.91
CA GLY A 49 -0.80 15.73 -6.97
C GLY A 49 0.55 15.99 -7.64
N HIS A 50 0.71 15.53 -8.88
CA HIS A 50 1.89 15.80 -9.69
C HIS A 50 2.07 17.30 -9.97
N ASN A 51 1.02 17.98 -10.42
CA ASN A 51 1.07 19.40 -10.73
C ASN A 51 1.36 20.25 -9.50
N GLN A 52 0.76 19.90 -8.35
CA GLN A 52 1.06 20.60 -7.09
C GLN A 52 2.54 20.45 -6.71
N LEU A 53 3.09 19.23 -6.86
CA LEU A 53 4.50 18.98 -6.56
C LEU A 53 5.43 19.81 -7.46
N LEU A 54 5.10 19.95 -8.75
CA LEU A 54 5.83 20.80 -9.68
C LEU A 54 5.79 22.27 -9.27
N THR A 55 4.59 22.80 -8.99
CA THR A 55 4.38 24.18 -8.53
C THR A 55 5.15 24.47 -7.25
N ASP A 56 5.17 23.54 -6.31
CA ASP A 56 5.76 23.76 -5.00
C ASP A 56 7.30 23.82 -5.03
N TYR A 57 7.96 23.05 -5.90
CA TYR A 57 9.42 22.88 -5.84
C TYR A 57 10.16 22.90 -7.18
N PHE A 58 9.51 22.51 -8.28
CA PHE A 58 10.22 22.18 -9.52
C PHE A 58 10.10 23.22 -10.63
N ASN A 59 9.03 24.02 -10.66
CA ASN A 59 8.83 25.11 -11.62
C ASN A 59 9.92 26.18 -11.53
N GLU A 60 9.98 27.04 -12.55
CA GLU A 60 10.91 28.18 -12.63
C GLU A 60 10.77 29.11 -11.42
N ASN A 61 9.54 29.42 -11.04
CA ASN A 61 9.19 30.21 -9.86
C ASN A 61 8.44 29.32 -8.86
N PRO A 62 9.15 28.46 -8.09
CA PRO A 62 8.51 27.53 -7.18
C PRO A 62 7.92 28.26 -5.96
N THR A 63 6.83 27.73 -5.41
CA THR A 63 6.22 28.29 -4.19
C THR A 63 7.18 28.27 -3.00
N TYR A 64 8.03 27.24 -2.90
CA TYR A 64 9.02 27.13 -1.83
C TYR A 64 10.44 27.32 -2.36
N PRO A 65 11.28 28.10 -1.63
CA PRO A 65 12.66 28.33 -2.03
C PRO A 65 13.55 27.12 -1.77
N SER A 66 14.80 27.19 -2.25
CA SER A 66 15.73 26.06 -2.28
C SER A 66 16.09 25.52 -0.88
N GLU A 67 16.09 26.38 0.13
CA GLU A 67 16.38 26.03 1.53
C GLU A 67 15.28 25.13 2.09
N MET A 68 14.02 25.42 1.74
CA MET A 68 12.87 24.61 2.12
C MET A 68 12.88 23.27 1.41
N PHE A 69 13.32 23.22 0.15
CA PHE A 69 13.57 21.97 -0.54
C PHE A 69 14.60 21.11 0.23
N ARG A 70 15.78 21.68 0.53
CA ARG A 70 16.84 20.96 1.26
C ARG A 70 16.38 20.46 2.62
N ARG A 71 15.59 21.26 3.35
CA ARG A 71 15.02 20.84 4.63
C ARG A 71 14.07 19.64 4.50
N ARG A 72 13.25 19.60 3.44
CA ARG A 72 12.23 18.56 3.23
C ARG A 72 12.77 17.27 2.61
N PHE A 73 13.77 17.38 1.74
CA PHE A 73 14.32 16.25 1.00
C PHE A 73 15.70 15.81 1.50
N ARG A 74 16.30 16.57 2.43
CA ARG A 74 17.65 16.35 2.99
C ARG A 74 18.78 16.35 1.96
N MET A 75 18.51 16.87 0.77
CA MET A 75 19.46 16.97 -0.35
C MET A 75 19.11 18.17 -1.24
N ASN A 76 20.03 18.54 -2.14
CA ASN A 76 19.77 19.59 -3.13
C ASN A 76 18.86 19.08 -4.27
N LYS A 77 18.25 20.02 -5.00
CA LYS A 77 17.30 19.73 -6.09
C LYS A 77 17.96 18.99 -7.25
N SER A 78 19.22 19.31 -7.59
CA SER A 78 19.92 18.67 -8.70
C SER A 78 20.22 17.20 -8.44
N LEU A 79 20.64 16.83 -7.22
CA LEU A 79 20.84 15.43 -6.83
C LEU A 79 19.51 14.67 -6.84
N PHE A 80 18.45 15.28 -6.32
CA PHE A 80 17.11 14.69 -6.36
C PHE A 80 16.68 14.37 -7.79
N LEU A 81 16.84 15.32 -8.72
CA LEU A 81 16.47 15.11 -10.12
C LEU A 81 17.31 14.02 -10.79
N ARG A 82 18.61 13.92 -10.47
CA ARG A 82 19.46 12.82 -10.95
C ARG A 82 19.01 11.46 -10.45
N ILE A 83 18.54 11.37 -9.20
CA ILE A 83 17.98 10.13 -8.64
C ILE A 83 16.70 9.76 -9.39
N VAL A 84 15.80 10.72 -9.58
CA VAL A 84 14.53 10.50 -10.32
C VAL A 84 14.80 9.99 -11.74
N ASP A 85 15.73 10.63 -12.45
CA ASP A 85 16.11 10.27 -13.83
C ASP A 85 16.73 8.86 -13.92
N ARG A 86 17.64 8.53 -13.00
CA ARG A 86 18.25 7.20 -12.97
C ARG A 86 17.22 6.12 -12.67
N LEU A 87 16.36 6.34 -11.66
CA LEU A 87 15.33 5.39 -11.28
C LEU A 87 14.26 5.23 -12.36
N SER A 88 13.82 6.32 -13.00
CA SER A 88 12.83 6.24 -14.09
C SER A 88 13.37 5.49 -15.30
N THR A 89 14.68 5.54 -15.54
CA THR A 89 15.32 4.83 -16.65
C THR A 89 15.52 3.35 -16.34
N GLU A 90 16.06 3.03 -15.16
CA GLU A 90 16.56 1.68 -14.88
C GLU A 90 15.57 0.78 -14.15
N VAL A 91 14.61 1.36 -13.41
CA VAL A 91 13.73 0.59 -12.54
C VAL A 91 12.30 0.64 -13.07
N PRO A 92 11.74 -0.50 -13.54
CA PRO A 92 10.38 -0.57 -14.11
C PRO A 92 9.29 0.02 -13.22
N TYR A 93 9.44 -0.08 -11.89
CA TYR A 93 8.48 0.50 -10.95
C TYR A 93 8.38 2.03 -11.04
N PHE A 94 9.47 2.73 -11.36
CA PHE A 94 9.47 4.19 -11.45
C PHE A 94 9.06 4.72 -12.81
N GLN A 95 9.03 3.87 -13.83
CA GLN A 95 8.49 4.23 -15.14
C GLN A 95 7.00 4.57 -15.03
N GLN A 96 6.62 5.73 -15.57
CA GLN A 96 5.22 6.11 -15.65
C GLN A 96 4.59 5.33 -16.80
N ARG A 97 3.60 4.50 -16.49
CA ARG A 97 2.89 3.66 -17.47
C ARG A 97 1.40 3.99 -17.45
N LYS A 98 0.75 3.74 -18.58
CA LYS A 98 -0.71 3.78 -18.66
C LYS A 98 -1.27 2.51 -18.03
N ASN A 99 -2.29 2.66 -17.21
CA ASN A 99 -3.06 1.53 -16.69
C ASN A 99 -3.96 0.94 -17.79
N ALA A 100 -4.66 -0.16 -17.49
CA ALA A 100 -5.58 -0.81 -18.41
C ALA A 100 -6.73 0.11 -18.90
N HIS A 101 -7.01 1.20 -18.17
CA HIS A 101 -7.98 2.22 -18.53
C HIS A 101 -7.37 3.40 -19.33
N GLY A 102 -6.11 3.28 -19.77
CA GLY A 102 -5.41 4.29 -20.58
C GLY A 102 -4.91 5.52 -19.81
N ARG A 103 -5.09 5.57 -18.49
CA ARG A 103 -4.67 6.70 -17.64
C ARG A 103 -3.24 6.52 -17.17
N PHE A 104 -2.46 7.60 -17.15
CA PHE A 104 -1.11 7.55 -16.58
C PHE A 104 -1.18 7.34 -15.07
N GLY A 105 -0.42 6.37 -14.57
CA GLY A 105 -0.22 6.19 -13.14
C GLY A 105 0.70 7.25 -12.55
N LEU A 106 1.08 7.04 -11.28
CA LEU A 106 2.01 7.91 -10.56
C LEU A 106 3.35 8.11 -11.30
N SER A 107 3.76 9.36 -11.40
CA SER A 107 5.04 9.76 -11.99
C SER A 107 6.23 9.30 -11.13
N ALA A 108 7.40 9.13 -11.77
CA ALA A 108 8.66 8.87 -11.05
C ALA A 108 8.93 9.94 -9.98
N LEU A 109 8.62 11.20 -10.29
CA LEU A 109 8.77 12.34 -9.39
C LEU A 109 7.94 12.17 -8.11
N GLN A 110 6.67 11.75 -8.22
CA GLN A 110 5.80 11.51 -7.06
C GLN A 110 6.29 10.33 -6.22
N LYS A 111 6.65 9.21 -6.87
CA LYS A 111 7.16 8.00 -6.20
C LYS A 111 8.44 8.30 -5.42
N CYS A 112 9.40 8.96 -6.06
CA CYS A 112 10.65 9.37 -5.41
C CYS A 112 10.41 10.37 -4.28
N THR A 113 9.49 11.32 -4.46
CA THR A 113 9.14 12.29 -3.41
C THR A 113 8.59 11.60 -2.17
N ALA A 114 7.70 10.63 -2.35
CA ALA A 114 7.15 9.84 -1.25
C ALA A 114 8.26 9.06 -0.53
N ALA A 115 9.04 8.27 -1.29
CA ALA A 115 10.11 7.44 -0.75
C ALA A 115 11.15 8.25 0.02
N ILE A 116 11.66 9.34 -0.57
CA ILE A 116 12.69 10.17 0.05
C ILE A 116 12.15 10.88 1.29
N ARG A 117 10.88 11.33 1.30
CA ARG A 117 10.28 11.92 2.51
C ARG A 117 10.08 10.89 3.61
N MET A 118 9.63 9.68 3.29
CA MET A 118 9.55 8.59 4.26
C MET A 118 10.92 8.30 4.88
N LEU A 119 11.98 8.21 4.07
CA LEU A 119 13.35 8.02 4.56
C LEU A 119 13.89 9.20 5.38
N ALA A 120 13.57 10.43 4.98
CA ALA A 120 14.06 11.65 5.63
C ALA A 120 13.46 11.90 7.02
N TYR A 121 12.25 11.38 7.27
CA TYR A 121 11.50 11.65 8.49
C TYR A 121 11.14 10.39 9.29
N GLY A 122 11.35 9.19 8.73
CA GLY A 122 10.97 7.92 9.35
C GLY A 122 9.45 7.74 9.50
N GLN A 123 8.66 8.37 8.63
CA GLN A 123 7.19 8.40 8.73
C GLN A 123 6.53 7.38 7.79
N SER A 124 5.32 6.93 8.16
CA SER A 124 4.49 6.07 7.31
C SER A 124 4.13 6.72 5.97
N GLY A 125 4.01 5.92 4.92
CA GLY A 125 3.59 6.38 3.59
C GLY A 125 2.22 7.05 3.57
N ASP A 126 1.33 6.67 4.50
CA ASP A 126 -0.02 7.25 4.63
C ASP A 126 0.03 8.76 4.94
N THR A 127 1.11 9.22 5.59
CA THR A 127 1.28 10.65 5.90
C THR A 127 1.45 11.50 4.63
N TYR A 128 2.04 10.93 3.58
CA TYR A 128 2.30 11.62 2.32
C TYR A 128 1.23 11.34 1.27
N ASP A 129 0.35 10.37 1.49
CA ASP A 129 -0.72 10.00 0.56
C ASP A 129 -1.67 11.18 0.28
N LYS A 130 -2.08 11.95 1.29
CA LYS A 130 -3.00 13.09 1.09
C LYS A 130 -2.39 14.20 0.22
N TYR A 131 -1.09 14.42 0.34
CA TYR A 131 -0.38 15.49 -0.38
C TYR A 131 0.04 15.05 -1.79
N LEU A 132 0.56 13.83 -1.94
CA LEU A 132 1.08 13.31 -3.21
C LEU A 132 0.04 12.52 -4.00
N ARG A 133 -1.09 12.16 -3.37
CA ARG A 133 -2.23 11.40 -3.91
C ARG A 133 -1.79 10.02 -4.42
N LEU A 134 -1.16 9.24 -3.53
CA LEU A 134 -0.45 8.00 -3.86
C LEU A 134 -1.33 6.74 -3.86
N GLY A 135 -2.53 6.81 -3.28
CA GLY A 135 -3.38 5.64 -3.10
C GLY A 135 -3.69 4.93 -4.42
N GLU A 136 -3.49 3.61 -4.40
CA GLU A 136 -3.80 2.65 -5.44
C GLU A 136 -5.24 2.12 -5.31
#